data_AF-A0A919XY33-F1
#
_entry.id   AF-A0A919XY33-F1
#
_cell.length_a   1.000
_cell.length_b   1.000
_cell.length_c   1.000
_cell.angle_alpha   90.00
_cell.angle_beta   90.00
_cell.angle_gamma   90.00
#
_symmetry.space_group_name_H-M   'P 1'
#
loop_
_entity.id
_entity.type
_entity.pdbx_description
1 polymer ?
#
loop_
_entity_poly.entity_id
_entity_poly.type
_entity_poly.pdbx_seq_one_letter_code
_entity_poly.pdbx_strand_id
1 'polypeptide(L)'
;MSKQREIENDEVFRKAEYHKFLLAAYLDEPLRYTPEEREKQMAIYDRTCDLIERYRRGRLVQKYPGLREQYDRLGWEYQEFEGEYDPVHDFLETDAPPQVDPASAPPIKPPAAPKPPPPPEPKQDPPKPKPSASAWLDD
;
A
#
# COMPACT_ATOMS: atom_id res chain seq x y z
N MET A 1 -9.99 8.78 15.16
CA MET A 1 -9.75 7.34 14.94
C MET A 1 -9.88 7.09 13.45
N SER A 2 -8.78 7.00 12.71
CA SER A 2 -8.81 6.64 11.29
C SER A 2 -9.30 5.20 11.17
N LYS A 3 -10.41 4.96 10.46
CA LYS A 3 -10.97 3.63 10.21
C LYS A 3 -9.89 2.75 9.59
N GLN A 4 -9.29 1.85 10.37
CA GLN A 4 -8.34 0.87 9.83
C GLN A 4 -9.14 -0.01 8.86
N ARG A 5 -8.69 -0.11 7.60
CA ARG A 5 -9.29 -1.05 6.64
C ARG A 5 -8.98 -2.46 7.14
N GLU A 6 -10.00 -3.21 7.46
CA GLU A 6 -9.90 -4.62 7.85
C GLU A 6 -9.83 -5.52 6.60
N ILE A 7 -9.41 -6.76 6.79
CA ILE A 7 -9.42 -7.76 5.72
C ILE A 7 -10.82 -8.39 5.72
N GLU A 8 -11.58 -8.12 4.67
CA GLU A 8 -13.00 -8.49 4.59
C GLU A 8 -13.22 -9.94 4.16
N ASN A 9 -12.31 -10.48 3.35
CA ASN A 9 -12.42 -11.81 2.77
C ASN A 9 -11.06 -12.42 2.42
N ASP A 10 -11.08 -13.69 2.06
CA ASP A 10 -9.91 -14.52 1.78
C ASP A 10 -9.15 -14.05 0.53
N GLU A 11 -9.82 -13.41 -0.43
CA GLU A 11 -9.15 -12.84 -1.60
C GLU A 11 -8.30 -11.62 -1.23
N VAL A 12 -8.83 -10.75 -0.38
CA VAL A 12 -8.11 -9.59 0.16
C VAL A 12 -6.97 -10.08 1.06
N PHE A 13 -7.19 -11.12 1.84
CA PHE A 13 -6.15 -11.78 2.63
C PHE A 13 -4.97 -12.26 1.77
N ARG A 14 -5.25 -13.01 0.69
CA ARG A 14 -4.21 -13.50 -0.24
C ARG A 14 -3.42 -12.36 -0.88
N LYS A 15 -4.11 -11.31 -1.32
CA LYS A 15 -3.46 -10.11 -1.87
C LYS A 15 -2.56 -9.44 -0.84
N ALA A 16 -3.01 -9.35 0.42
CA ALA A 16 -2.22 -8.77 1.51
C ALA A 16 -0.98 -9.64 1.80
N GLU A 17 -1.11 -10.97 1.87
CA GLU A 17 0.04 -11.86 2.07
C GLU A 17 1.07 -11.73 0.95
N TYR A 18 0.62 -11.76 -0.30
CA TYR A 18 1.51 -11.57 -1.44
C TYR A 18 2.21 -10.20 -1.39
N HIS A 19 1.46 -9.14 -1.08
CA HIS A 19 2.02 -7.79 -0.96
C HIS A 19 3.03 -7.67 0.19
N LYS A 20 2.82 -8.39 1.31
CA LYS A 20 3.79 -8.48 2.41
C LYS A 20 5.13 -9.04 1.91
N PHE A 21 5.11 -10.15 1.16
CA PHE A 21 6.34 -10.70 0.57
C PHE A 21 6.96 -9.76 -0.47
N LEU A 22 6.10 -9.09 -1.25
CA LEU A 22 6.39 -7.92 -2.08
C LEU A 22 7.35 -6.94 -1.40
N LEU A 23 6.81 -6.34 -0.36
CA LEU A 23 7.46 -5.30 0.43
C LEU A 23 8.71 -5.83 1.14
N ALA A 24 8.68 -7.04 1.68
CA ALA A 24 9.86 -7.64 2.32
C ALA A 24 11.04 -7.73 1.34
N ALA A 25 10.82 -8.25 0.13
CA ALA A 25 11.86 -8.36 -0.88
C ALA A 25 12.41 -6.98 -1.29
N TYR A 26 11.54 -5.98 -1.38
CA TYR A 26 11.94 -4.61 -1.71
C TYR A 26 12.66 -3.87 -0.57
N LEU A 27 12.32 -4.16 0.68
CA LEU A 27 12.96 -3.58 1.86
C LEU A 27 14.33 -4.20 2.15
N ASP A 28 14.58 -5.42 1.67
CA ASP A 28 15.86 -6.11 1.75
C ASP A 28 16.90 -5.52 0.78
N GLU A 29 16.46 -4.92 -0.33
CA GLU A 29 17.33 -4.26 -1.31
C GLU A 29 17.84 -2.89 -0.77
N PRO A 30 19.14 -2.75 -0.42
CA PRO A 30 19.62 -1.62 0.37
C PRO A 30 19.73 -0.29 -0.40
N LEU A 31 19.74 -0.33 -1.74
CA LEU A 31 19.92 0.84 -2.60
C LEU A 31 18.61 1.33 -3.24
N ARG A 32 17.50 0.64 -3.00
CA ARG A 32 16.23 0.89 -3.70
C ARG A 32 15.51 2.15 -3.23
N TYR A 33 15.68 2.50 -1.96
CA TYR A 33 14.94 3.56 -1.29
C TYR A 33 15.88 4.50 -0.56
N THR A 34 15.49 5.77 -0.50
CA THR A 34 16.06 6.68 0.50
C THR A 34 15.65 6.25 1.91
N PRO A 35 16.37 6.68 2.98
CA PRO A 35 16.01 6.33 4.35
C PRO A 35 14.54 6.66 4.72
N GLU A 36 14.05 7.82 4.29
CA GLU A 36 12.67 8.25 4.55
C GLU A 36 11.63 7.39 3.82
N GLU A 37 11.91 6.98 2.59
CA GLU A 37 11.03 6.09 1.84
C GLU A 37 11.04 4.70 2.44
N ARG A 38 12.19 4.21 2.90
CA ARG A 38 12.31 2.92 3.58
C ARG A 38 11.47 2.89 4.85
N GLU A 39 11.51 3.95 5.65
CA GLU A 39 10.69 4.07 6.87
C GLU A 39 9.19 4.01 6.54
N LYS A 40 8.74 4.73 5.51
CA LYS A 40 7.35 4.68 5.04
C LYS A 40 6.95 3.28 4.57
N GLN A 41 7.81 2.60 3.81
CA GLN A 41 7.54 1.24 3.34
C GLN A 41 7.53 0.24 4.49
N MET A 42 8.41 0.41 5.48
CA MET A 42 8.40 -0.41 6.71
C MET A 42 7.09 -0.23 7.48
N ALA A 43 6.61 1.00 7.65
CA ALA A 43 5.34 1.25 8.32
C ALA A 43 4.14 0.61 7.59
N ILE A 44 4.17 0.56 6.24
CA ILE A 44 3.17 -0.15 5.45
C ILE A 44 3.30 -1.66 5.64
N TYR A 45 4.52 -2.19 5.65
CA TYR A 45 4.80 -3.60 5.87
C TYR A 45 4.29 -4.06 7.24
N ASP A 46 4.65 -3.35 8.31
CA ASP A 46 4.24 -3.66 9.69
C ASP A 46 2.71 -3.65 9.81
N ARG A 47 2.07 -2.59 9.30
CA ARG A 47 0.61 -2.49 9.28
C ARG A 47 -0.04 -3.64 8.50
N THR A 48 0.56 -4.06 7.40
CA THR A 48 0.04 -5.18 6.59
C THR A 48 0.16 -6.49 7.37
N CYS A 49 1.27 -6.69 8.09
CA CYS A 49 1.46 -7.86 8.96
C CYS A 49 0.42 -7.89 10.08
N ASP A 50 0.17 -6.77 10.76
CA ASP A 50 -0.81 -6.69 11.84
C ASP A 50 -2.22 -7.08 11.37
N LEU A 51 -2.62 -6.60 10.18
CA LEU A 51 -3.93 -6.92 9.60
C LEU A 51 -4.05 -8.41 9.26
N ILE A 52 -3.01 -9.00 8.66
CA ILE A 52 -2.95 -10.43 8.33
C ILE A 52 -3.05 -11.27 9.60
N GLU A 53 -2.30 -10.94 10.64
CA GLU A 53 -2.28 -11.69 11.90
C GLU A 53 -3.60 -11.53 12.68
N ARG A 54 -4.22 -10.35 12.67
CA ARG A 54 -5.55 -10.14 13.26
C ARG A 54 -6.62 -10.97 12.53
N TYR A 55 -6.58 -11.01 11.20
CA TYR A 55 -7.48 -11.82 10.38
C TYR A 55 -7.30 -13.32 10.66
N ARG A 56 -6.04 -13.83 10.65
CA ARG A 56 -5.72 -15.23 10.96
C ARG A 56 -6.23 -15.65 12.33
N ARG A 57 -5.97 -14.84 13.36
CA ARG A 57 -6.47 -15.10 14.71
C ARG A 57 -7.99 -15.12 14.76
N GLY A 58 -8.66 -14.24 14.01
CA GLY A 58 -10.12 -14.24 13.89
C GLY A 58 -10.67 -15.53 13.28
N ARG A 59 -10.06 -16.02 12.19
CA ARG A 59 -10.45 -17.32 11.59
C ARG A 59 -10.20 -18.49 12.53
N LEU A 60 -9.08 -18.49 13.27
CA LEU A 60 -8.79 -19.49 14.29
C LEU A 60 -9.80 -19.46 15.45
N VAL A 61 -10.22 -18.28 15.88
CA VAL A 61 -11.28 -18.11 16.90
C VAL A 61 -12.63 -18.64 16.39
N GLN A 62 -12.95 -18.41 15.11
CA GLN A 62 -14.16 -18.94 14.52
C GLN A 62 -14.14 -20.48 14.49
N LYS A 63 -12.99 -21.08 14.14
CA LYS A 63 -12.76 -22.53 14.12
C LYS A 63 -12.74 -23.15 15.52
N TYR A 64 -12.15 -22.45 16.47
CA TYR A 64 -11.93 -22.90 17.84
C TYR A 64 -12.30 -21.78 18.82
N PRO A 65 -13.59 -21.66 19.22
CA PRO A 65 -14.07 -20.55 20.05
C PRO A 65 -13.35 -20.40 21.40
N GLY A 66 -12.77 -21.49 21.93
CA GLY A 66 -11.99 -21.48 23.17
C GLY A 66 -10.66 -20.71 23.10
N LEU A 67 -10.20 -20.29 21.91
CA LEU A 67 -9.02 -19.43 21.78
C LEU A 67 -9.28 -17.97 22.14
N ARG A 68 -10.55 -17.51 22.18
CA ARG A 68 -10.90 -16.12 22.53
C ARG A 68 -10.29 -15.71 23.86
N GLU A 69 -10.57 -16.48 24.91
CA GLU A 69 -10.06 -16.19 26.25
C GLU A 69 -8.53 -16.22 26.34
N GLN A 70 -7.89 -17.08 25.54
CA GLN A 70 -6.43 -17.18 25.51
C GLN A 70 -5.83 -15.93 24.86
N TYR A 71 -6.40 -15.49 23.73
CA TYR A 71 -5.99 -14.27 23.05
C TYR A 71 -6.24 -13.02 23.91
N ASP A 72 -7.38 -12.96 24.61
CA ASP A 72 -7.68 -11.86 25.53
C ASP A 72 -6.67 -11.79 26.68
N ARG A 73 -6.29 -12.93 27.27
CA ARG A 73 -5.26 -13.00 28.33
C ARG A 73 -3.88 -12.56 27.84
N LEU A 74 -3.55 -12.86 26.58
CA LEU A 74 -2.27 -12.48 25.95
C LEU A 74 -2.27 -11.05 25.41
N GLY A 75 -3.41 -10.34 25.43
CA GLY A 75 -3.56 -9.03 24.81
C GLY A 75 -3.48 -9.07 23.28
N TRP A 76 -3.86 -10.19 22.68
CA TRP A 76 -3.81 -10.42 21.24
C TRP A 76 -5.14 -10.07 20.60
N GLU A 77 -5.15 -9.02 19.79
CA GLU A 77 -6.35 -8.61 19.04
C GLU A 77 -6.69 -9.61 17.92
N TYR A 78 -7.97 -9.90 17.74
CA TYR A 78 -8.47 -10.72 16.65
C TYR A 78 -9.68 -10.05 16.00
N GLN A 79 -9.95 -10.41 14.75
CA GLN A 79 -11.15 -9.96 14.04
C GLN A 79 -12.33 -10.87 14.39
N GLU A 80 -13.48 -10.28 14.70
CA GLU A 80 -14.70 -11.05 14.92
C GLU A 80 -15.40 -11.31 13.58
N PHE A 81 -15.69 -12.57 13.31
CA PHE A 81 -16.50 -12.99 12.16
C PHE A 81 -17.87 -13.45 12.65
N GLU A 82 -18.93 -12.95 12.02
CA GLU A 82 -20.29 -13.41 12.27
C GLU A 82 -20.54 -14.70 11.48
N GLY A 83 -21.10 -15.72 12.14
CA GLY A 83 -21.50 -16.99 11.51
C GLY A 83 -20.66 -18.21 11.92
N GLU A 84 -21.16 -19.39 11.56
CA GLU A 84 -20.48 -20.66 11.79
C GLU A 84 -19.25 -20.79 10.88
N TYR A 85 -18.20 -21.44 11.39
CA TYR A 85 -16.99 -21.70 10.62
C TYR A 85 -17.33 -22.57 9.41
N ASP A 86 -17.01 -22.08 8.21
CA ASP A 86 -17.11 -22.86 6.97
C ASP A 86 -15.73 -23.41 6.58
N PRO A 87 -15.51 -24.74 6.67
CA PRO A 87 -14.26 -25.37 6.27
C PRO A 87 -13.93 -25.17 4.79
N VAL A 88 -14.94 -25.01 3.92
CA VAL A 88 -14.74 -24.78 2.47
C VAL A 88 -14.06 -23.44 2.21
N HIS A 89 -14.18 -22.51 3.16
CA HIS A 89 -13.54 -21.21 3.15
C HIS A 89 -12.38 -21.10 4.15
N ASP A 90 -11.87 -22.21 4.71
CA ASP A 90 -10.63 -22.18 5.50
C ASP A 90 -9.41 -22.42 4.60
N PHE A 91 -8.97 -21.33 3.97
CA PHE A 91 -7.80 -21.34 3.10
C PHE A 91 -6.50 -21.73 3.84
N LEU A 92 -6.42 -21.59 5.18
CA LEU A 92 -5.26 -22.00 5.97
C LEU A 92 -4.98 -23.51 5.89
N GLU A 93 -5.99 -24.32 5.59
CA GLU A 93 -5.91 -25.78 5.64
C GLU A 93 -6.02 -26.44 4.25
N THR A 94 -6.57 -25.73 3.25
CA THR A 94 -7.13 -26.40 2.06
C THR A 94 -6.48 -26.03 0.72
N ASP A 95 -5.63 -25.00 0.63
CA ASP A 95 -5.09 -24.55 -0.65
C ASP A 95 -3.55 -24.67 -0.76
N ALA A 96 -3.11 -25.20 -1.89
CA ALA A 96 -1.72 -25.06 -2.34
C ALA A 96 -1.41 -23.56 -2.54
N PRO A 97 -0.17 -23.10 -2.32
CA PRO A 97 0.19 -21.69 -2.48
C PRO A 97 -0.29 -21.18 -3.85
N PRO A 98 -1.00 -20.04 -3.91
CA PRO A 98 -1.61 -19.57 -5.14
C PRO A 98 -0.49 -19.29 -6.14
N GLN A 99 -0.49 -20.01 -7.27
CA GLN A 99 0.23 -19.59 -8.45
C GLN A 99 -0.50 -18.37 -9.02
N VAL A 100 -0.15 -17.20 -8.51
CA VAL A 100 -0.54 -15.94 -9.15
C VAL A 100 0.21 -15.88 -10.46
N ASP A 101 -0.50 -16.09 -11.57
CA ASP A 101 0.01 -15.70 -12.88
C ASP A 101 0.36 -14.21 -12.81
N PRO A 102 1.63 -13.82 -13.04
CA PRO A 102 2.06 -12.42 -12.94
C PRO A 102 1.32 -11.48 -13.92
N ALA A 103 0.52 -12.03 -14.83
CA ALA A 103 -0.29 -11.31 -15.81
C ALA A 103 -1.63 -10.74 -15.28
N SER A 104 -2.11 -11.16 -14.09
CA SER A 104 -3.40 -10.69 -13.53
C SER A 104 -3.26 -9.61 -12.46
N ALA A 105 -2.02 -9.19 -12.14
CA ALA A 105 -1.81 -7.94 -11.42
C ALA A 105 -2.37 -6.79 -12.28
N PRO A 106 -3.15 -5.85 -11.72
CA PRO A 106 -3.46 -4.62 -12.45
C PRO A 106 -2.14 -4.02 -12.92
N PRO A 107 -2.02 -3.56 -14.18
CA PRO A 107 -0.76 -3.04 -14.68
C PRO A 107 -0.33 -1.88 -13.78
N ILE A 108 0.66 -2.14 -12.93
CA ILE A 108 1.38 -1.10 -12.23
C ILE A 108 2.11 -0.37 -13.35
N LYS A 109 1.54 0.74 -13.80
CA LYS A 109 2.30 1.71 -14.59
C LYS A 109 3.57 1.97 -13.77
N PRO A 110 4.77 1.81 -14.34
CA PRO A 110 5.99 2.25 -13.68
C PRO A 110 5.75 3.68 -13.17
N PRO A 111 6.24 4.06 -11.97
CA PRO A 111 6.21 5.46 -11.58
C PRO A 111 6.80 6.24 -12.76
N ALA A 112 5.98 7.12 -13.33
CA ALA A 112 6.39 7.95 -14.44
C ALA A 112 7.73 8.57 -14.04
N ALA A 113 8.74 8.43 -14.91
CA ALA A 113 9.98 9.17 -14.77
C ALA A 113 9.65 10.60 -14.33
N PRO A 114 10.37 11.17 -13.35
CA PRO A 114 10.08 12.50 -12.86
C PRO A 114 9.97 13.42 -14.08
N LYS A 115 8.78 14.01 -14.25
CA LYS A 115 8.57 14.99 -15.30
C LYS A 115 9.69 16.04 -15.13
N PRO A 116 10.41 16.41 -16.19
CA PRO A 116 11.26 17.59 -16.12
C PRO A 116 10.41 18.74 -15.57
N PRO A 117 10.98 19.64 -14.75
CA PRO A 117 10.24 20.75 -14.19
C PRO A 117 9.50 21.49 -15.32
N PRO A 118 8.26 21.95 -15.07
CA PRO A 118 7.52 22.67 -16.09
C PRO A 118 8.39 23.84 -16.59
N PRO A 119 8.42 24.10 -17.91
CA PRO A 119 9.02 25.33 -18.41
C PRO A 119 8.36 26.51 -17.69
N PRO A 120 9.13 27.55 -17.34
CA PRO A 120 8.56 28.71 -16.67
C PRO A 120 7.37 29.22 -17.48
N GLU A 121 6.23 29.37 -16.81
CA GLU A 121 5.02 29.96 -17.39
C GLU A 121 5.37 31.29 -18.08
N PRO A 122 4.78 31.59 -19.25
CA PRO A 122 4.98 32.88 -19.89
C PRO A 122 4.46 33.97 -18.94
N LYS A 123 5.40 34.75 -18.40
CA LYS A 123 5.09 35.97 -17.68
C LYS A 123 4.17 36.81 -18.56
N GLN A 124 3.01 37.16 -18.02
CA GLN A 124 2.10 38.13 -18.61
C GLN A 124 2.92 39.38 -19.01
N ASP A 125 2.81 39.77 -20.27
CA ASP A 125 3.45 40.98 -20.78
C ASP A 125 3.00 42.20 -19.95
N PRO A 126 3.92 42.98 -19.37
CA PRO A 126 3.56 44.30 -18.89
C PRO A 126 3.15 45.18 -20.09
N PRO A 127 2.19 46.12 -19.91
CA PRO A 127 1.67 46.93 -21.00
C PRO A 127 2.77 47.75 -21.67
N LYS A 128 2.72 47.78 -23.01
CA LYS A 128 3.63 48.49 -23.93
C LYS A 128 3.94 49.94 -23.47
N PRO A 129 5.22 50.34 -23.33
CA PRO A 129 5.58 51.74 -23.41
C PRO A 129 5.58 52.22 -24.88
N LYS A 130 5.12 53.45 -25.09
CA LYS A 130 4.99 54.13 -26.39
C LYS A 130 6.37 54.34 -27.04
N PRO A 131 6.49 54.33 -28.38
CA PRO A 131 7.77 54.55 -29.05
C PRO A 131 8.23 56.01 -28.87
N SER A 132 9.42 56.20 -28.29
CA SER A 132 10.16 57.46 -28.33
C SER A 132 11.09 57.46 -29.54
N ALA A 133 10.96 58.49 -30.38
CA ALA A 133 11.64 58.65 -31.66
C ALA A 133 13.07 59.24 -31.53
N SER A 134 13.93 58.65 -30.70
CA SER A 134 15.27 59.24 -30.44
C SER A 134 16.41 58.23 -30.35
N ALA A 135 16.28 57.03 -30.94
CA ALA A 135 17.34 56.01 -30.92
C ALA A 135 17.94 55.70 -32.31
N TRP A 136 17.87 56.65 -33.25
CA TRP A 136 18.36 56.49 -34.64
C TRP A 136 19.44 57.52 -35.03
N LEU A 137 20.16 58.09 -34.06
CA LEU A 137 21.16 59.15 -34.30
C LEU A 137 22.46 58.93 -33.51
N ASP A 138 23.01 57.72 -33.56
CA ASP A 138 24.41 57.46 -33.22
C ASP A 138 24.90 56.22 -34.00
N ASP A 139 25.18 56.42 -35.28
CA ASP A 139 26.36 55.90 -36.00
C ASP A 139 26.62 56.83 -37.22
#